data_AF-A0A1B1NEQ1-F1
#
_entry.id   AF-A0A1B1NEQ1-F1
#
_cell.length_a   1.000
_cell.length_b   1.000
_cell.length_c   1.000
_cell.angle_alpha   90.00
_cell.angle_beta   90.00
_cell.angle_gamma   90.00
#
_symmetry.space_group_name_H-M   'P 1'
#
loop_
_entity.id
_entity.type
_entity.pdbx_description
1 polymer ?
#
loop_
_entity_poly.entity_id
_entity_poly.type
_entity_poly.pdbx_seq_one_letter_code
_entity_poly.pdbx_strand_id
1 'polypeptide(L)'
;MAPDQTPDEPSRAPVHRRPQLSRFLVAGAVLGLVVGVVVSLSRPDAPGSSSGQQAILLGATGAIFFGLLAAIVYLVVDRGSGRR
;
A
#
# COMPACT_ATOMS: atom_id res chain seq x y z
N MET A 1 -10.59 3.97 -59.89
CA MET A 1 -9.66 4.29 -58.79
C MET A 1 -10.50 4.39 -57.52
N ALA A 2 -10.67 3.29 -56.79
CA ALA A 2 -11.42 3.29 -55.52
C ALA A 2 -10.44 3.66 -54.39
N PRO A 3 -10.85 4.47 -53.40
CA PRO A 3 -10.03 4.71 -52.23
C PRO A 3 -9.94 3.42 -51.41
N ASP A 4 -8.70 2.95 -51.23
CA ASP A 4 -8.35 1.87 -50.32
C ASP A 4 -8.60 2.36 -48.88
N GLN A 5 -9.74 1.96 -48.30
CA GLN A 5 -10.02 2.15 -46.89
C GLN A 5 -9.43 0.97 -46.13
N THR A 6 -8.13 1.03 -45.84
CA THR A 6 -7.53 0.18 -44.81
C THR A 6 -8.18 0.59 -43.48
N PRO A 7 -8.87 -0.31 -42.77
CA PRO A 7 -9.41 0.02 -41.46
C PRO A 7 -8.25 0.41 -40.56
N ASP A 8 -8.23 1.66 -40.08
CA ASP A 8 -7.31 2.09 -39.03
C ASP A 8 -7.49 1.15 -37.84
N GLU A 9 -6.58 0.18 -37.73
CA GLU A 9 -6.55 -0.76 -36.63
C GLU A 9 -6.48 0.07 -35.35
N PRO A 10 -7.47 -0.02 -34.45
CA PRO A 10 -7.51 0.84 -33.28
C PRO A 10 -6.23 0.59 -32.48
N SER A 11 -5.34 1.57 -32.53
CA SER A 11 -4.05 1.56 -31.84
C SER A 11 -4.32 1.25 -30.37
N ARG A 12 -4.08 0.00 -29.97
CA ARG A 12 -4.26 -0.47 -28.60
C ARG A 12 -3.21 0.25 -27.76
N ALA A 13 -3.59 1.39 -27.21
CA ALA A 13 -2.76 2.12 -26.26
C ALA A 13 -2.27 1.13 -25.20
N PRO A 14 -0.95 1.01 -24.98
CA PRO A 14 -0.42 0.12 -23.96
C PRO A 14 -0.97 0.60 -22.62
N VAL A 15 -1.88 -0.18 -22.05
CA VAL A 15 -2.43 0.05 -20.71
C VAL A 15 -1.25 -0.12 -19.76
N HIS A 16 -0.59 0.99 -19.46
CA HIS A 16 0.41 1.04 -18.42
C HIS A 16 -0.32 0.74 -17.11
N ARG A 17 -0.27 -0.52 -16.67
CA ARG A 17 -0.66 -0.91 -15.33
C ARG A 17 0.25 -0.16 -14.38
N ARG A 18 -0.18 1.04 -13.98
CA ARG A 18 0.42 1.78 -12.88
C ARG A 18 0.55 0.78 -11.72
N PRO A 19 1.73 0.67 -11.09
CA PRO A 19 1.85 -0.14 -9.89
C PRO A 19 0.76 0.31 -8.91
N GLN A 20 -0.03 -0.62 -8.40
CA GLN A 20 -1.22 -0.28 -7.64
C GLN A 20 -0.80 0.19 -6.25
N LEU A 21 -0.72 1.52 -6.05
CA LEU A 21 -0.46 2.15 -4.75
C LEU A 21 -1.33 1.56 -3.64
N SER A 22 -2.57 1.21 -3.95
CA SER A 22 -3.49 0.53 -3.02
C SER A 22 -2.91 -0.77 -2.45
N ARG A 23 -2.21 -1.58 -3.25
CA ARG A 23 -1.58 -2.82 -2.77
C ARG A 23 -0.43 -2.55 -1.80
N PHE A 24 0.37 -1.51 -2.07
CA PHE A 24 1.45 -1.10 -1.16
C PHE A 24 0.90 -0.58 0.17
N LEU A 25 -0.15 0.24 0.12
CA LEU A 25 -0.83 0.73 1.31
C LEU A 25 -1.44 -0.41 2.13
N VAL A 26 -2.15 -1.34 1.50
CA VAL A 26 -2.73 -2.51 2.18
C VAL A 26 -1.63 -3.38 2.79
N ALA A 27 -0.56 -3.66 2.07
CA ALA A 27 0.56 -4.45 2.59
C ALA A 27 1.21 -3.78 3.81
N GLY A 28 1.50 -2.47 3.71
CA GLY A 28 2.07 -1.70 4.83
C GLY A 28 1.13 -1.64 6.04
N ALA A 29 -0.17 -1.39 5.81
CA ALA A 29 -1.16 -1.33 6.88
C ALA A 29 -1.32 -2.68 7.59
N VAL A 30 -1.40 -3.79 6.83
CA VAL A 30 -1.48 -5.13 7.40
C VAL A 30 -0.21 -5.46 8.20
N LEU A 31 0.96 -5.15 7.66
CA LEU A 31 2.23 -5.38 8.36
C LEU A 31 2.29 -4.58 9.67
N GLY A 32 1.92 -3.30 9.64
CA GLY A 32 1.89 -2.45 10.82
C GLY A 32 0.87 -2.88 11.86
N LEU A 33 -0.28 -3.39 11.44
CA LEU A 33 -1.29 -3.95 12.33
C LEU A 33 -0.74 -5.19 13.05
N VAL A 34 -0.16 -6.13 12.29
CA VAL A 34 0.43 -7.35 12.85
C VAL A 34 1.53 -7.02 13.85
N VAL A 35 2.45 -6.11 13.48
CA VAL A 35 3.53 -5.67 14.38
C VAL A 35 2.97 -4.99 15.62
N GLY A 36 1.99 -4.09 15.49
CA GLY A 36 1.38 -3.40 16.62
C GLY A 36 0.67 -4.35 17.59
N VAL A 37 -0.04 -5.34 17.08
CA VAL A 37 -0.69 -6.38 17.90
C VAL A 37 0.35 -7.24 18.61
N VAL A 38 1.39 -7.71 17.91
CA VAL A 38 2.45 -8.54 18.50
C VAL A 38 3.20 -7.79 19.61
N VAL A 39 3.52 -6.51 19.38
CA VAL A 39 4.15 -5.66 20.40
C VAL A 39 3.25 -5.48 21.61
N SER A 40 1.94 -5.31 21.39
CA SER A 40 0.99 -5.17 22.50
C SER A 40 0.89 -6.43 23.34
N LEU A 41 0.96 -7.62 22.72
CA LEU A 41 0.91 -8.91 23.44
C LEU A 41 2.23 -9.23 24.16
N SER A 42 3.34 -8.66 23.70
CA SER A 42 4.67 -8.89 24.29
C SER A 42 4.96 -8.01 25.50
N ARG A 43 4.11 -7.01 25.80
CA ARG A 43 4.33 -6.03 26.86
C ARG A 43 3.39 -6.31 28.04
N PRO A 44 3.87 -6.22 29.29
CA PRO A 44 3.02 -6.33 30.46
C PRO A 44 1.91 -5.27 30.41
N ASP A 45 0.69 -5.67 30.76
CA ASP A 45 -0.46 -4.77 30.75
C ASP A 45 -0.18 -3.51 31.58
N ALA A 46 -0.39 -2.34 30.97
CA ALA A 46 -0.35 -1.08 31.71
C ALA A 46 -1.47 -1.05 32.78
N PRO A 47 -1.19 -0.57 34.01
CA PRO A 47 -2.20 -0.51 35.07
C PRO A 47 -3.41 0.30 34.62
N GLY A 48 -4.60 -0.31 34.67
CA GLY A 48 -5.87 0.35 34.36
C GLY A 48 -6.31 0.31 32.89
N SER A 49 -5.63 -0.47 32.02
CA SER A 49 -6.01 -0.59 30.60
C SER A 49 -6.25 -2.04 30.20
N SER A 50 -7.41 -2.31 29.58
CA SER A 50 -7.75 -3.63 29.03
C SER A 50 -6.79 -4.00 27.90
N SER A 51 -6.28 -5.24 27.91
CA SER A 51 -5.33 -5.76 26.91
C SER A 51 -5.84 -5.62 25.48
N GLY A 52 -7.17 -5.73 25.28
CA GLY A 52 -7.79 -5.52 23.96
C GLY A 52 -7.69 -4.07 23.47
N GLN A 53 -7.80 -3.10 24.37
CA GLN A 53 -7.73 -1.67 24.03
C GLN A 53 -6.30 -1.26 23.65
N GLN A 54 -5.29 -1.80 24.33
CA GLN A 54 -3.88 -1.61 23.97
C GLN A 54 -3.57 -2.23 22.60
N ALA A 55 -4.06 -3.45 22.34
CA ALA A 55 -3.85 -4.12 21.06
C ALA A 55 -4.46 -3.35 19.89
N ILE A 56 -5.68 -2.83 20.07
CA ILE A 56 -6.35 -2.03 19.04
C ILE A 56 -5.61 -0.70 18.80
N LEU A 57 -5.26 0.03 19.86
CA LEU A 57 -4.54 1.30 19.72
C LEU A 57 -3.19 1.11 19.04
N LEU A 58 -2.39 0.16 19.52
CA LEU A 58 -1.04 -0.06 19.01
C LEU A 58 -1.07 -0.68 17.61
N GLY A 59 -2.01 -1.59 17.33
CA GLY A 59 -2.30 -2.13 16.01
C GLY A 59 -2.70 -1.04 15.02
N ALA A 60 -3.65 -0.16 15.38
CA ALA A 60 -4.10 0.93 14.51
C ALA A 60 -2.99 1.96 14.26
N THR A 61 -2.26 2.37 15.30
CA THR A 61 -1.11 3.28 15.16
C THR A 61 -0.03 2.66 14.29
N GLY A 62 0.29 1.38 14.50
CA GLY A 62 1.24 0.63 13.66
C GLY A 62 0.79 0.57 12.20
N ALA A 63 -0.47 0.24 11.95
CA ALA A 63 -1.04 0.18 10.60
C ALA A 63 -0.91 1.51 9.86
N ILE A 64 -1.20 2.64 10.53
CA ILE A 64 -1.06 3.98 9.95
C ILE A 64 0.42 4.26 9.64
N PHE A 65 1.32 4.01 10.58
CA PHE A 65 2.75 4.28 10.42
C PHE A 65 3.37 3.47 9.27
N PHE A 66 3.15 2.16 9.24
CA PHE A 66 3.70 1.30 8.19
C PHE A 66 2.98 1.49 6.85
N GLY A 67 1.69 1.82 6.85
CA GLY A 67 0.97 2.23 5.64
C GLY A 67 1.58 3.50 5.02
N LEU A 68 1.88 4.51 5.85
CA LEU A 68 2.57 5.72 5.41
C LEU A 68 3.96 5.41 4.87
N LEU A 69 4.73 4.57 5.57
CA LEU A 69 6.06 4.15 5.13
C LEU A 69 6.01 3.44 3.77
N ALA A 70 5.03 2.55 3.58
CA ALA A 70 4.82 1.86 2.32
C ALA A 70 4.44 2.81 1.18
N ALA A 71 3.67 3.88 1.47
CA ALA A 71 3.37 4.94 0.51
C ALA A 71 4.63 5.69 0.08
N ILE A 72 5.52 6.01 1.04
CA ILE A 72 6.80 6.67 0.77
C ILE A 72 7.68 5.77 -0.11
N VAL A 73 7.80 4.48 0.24
CA VAL A 73 8.55 3.50 -0.55
C VAL A 73 7.99 3.41 -1.97
N TYR A 74 6.67 3.33 -2.12
CA TYR A 74 6.03 3.35 -3.42
C TYR A 74 6.40 4.61 -4.22
N LEU A 75 6.34 5.79 -3.60
CA LEU A 75 6.65 7.04 -4.28
C LEU A 75 8.13 7.10 -4.72
N VAL A 76 9.05 6.58 -3.92
CA VAL A 76 10.47 6.48 -4.26
C VAL A 76 10.68 5.54 -5.46
N VAL A 77 10.01 4.38 -5.46
CA VAL A 77 10.07 3.41 -6.58
C VAL A 77 9.46 4.01 -7.86
N ASP A 78 8.29 4.63 -7.77
CA ASP A 78 7.60 5.27 -8.90
C ASP A 78 8.46 6.39 -9.51
N ARG A 79 9.10 7.21 -8.65
CA ARG A 79 10.00 8.29 -9.07
C ARG A 79 11.30 7.78 -9.70
N GLY A 80 11.78 6.60 -9.30
CA GLY A 80 12.92 5.94 -9.91
C GLY A 80 12.60 5.30 -11.26
N SER A 81 11.39 4.72 -11.39
CA SER A 81 10.96 4.03 -12.60
C SER A 81 10.57 4.99 -13.74
N GLY A 82 10.11 6.21 -13.44
CA GLY A 82 9.81 7.23 -14.47
C GLY A 82 11.04 7.94 -15.06
N ARG A 83 12.25 7.66 -14.56
CA ARG A 83 13.53 8.23 -15.05
C ARG A 83 14.31 7.30 -15.97
N ARG A 84 13.83 6.07 -16.21
CA ARG A 84 14.42 5.09 -17.13
C ARG A 84 13.46 4.83 -18.28
#